data_AF-A0A955REL4-F1
#
_entry.id   AF-A0A955REL4-F1
#
_cell.length_a   1.000
_cell.length_b   1.000
_cell.length_c   1.000
_cell.angle_alpha   90.00
_cell.angle_beta   90.00
_cell.angle_gamma   90.00
#
_symmetry.space_group_name_H-M   'P 1'
#
loop_
_entity.id
_entity.type
_entity.pdbx_description
1 polymer ?
#
loop_
_entity_poly.entity_id
_entity_poly.type
_entity_poly.pdbx_seq_one_letter_code
_entity_poly.pdbx_strand_id
1 'polypeptide(L)'
;NNYFTLPVLFIMVSNHYPMTYGHQWNWAILAGISLAGMLTRHWFNLRGKGHRNVWLLPVAAVAMVSLALVSAPKTYAGREPVAFSEVRQIIERRCVSCHSASPTSEIYQAAPQGIMFDRAESIVNLAARINTAVVVSRIMPLGNMTEMSDEERDLIGAWYYQGAKSE
;
A
#
# COMPACT_ATOMS: atom_id res chain seq x y z
N ASN A 1 18.43 -10.74 23.64
CA ASN A 1 17.56 -10.03 22.68
C ASN A 1 17.86 -10.43 21.22
N ASN A 2 17.99 -11.72 20.89
CA ASN A 2 18.46 -12.15 19.56
C ASN A 2 17.31 -12.33 18.54
N TYR A 3 16.13 -12.72 19.02
CA TYR A 3 14.97 -13.06 18.19
C TYR A 3 14.25 -11.85 17.56
N PHE A 4 14.33 -10.68 18.18
CA PHE A 4 13.67 -9.46 17.70
C PHE A 4 14.51 -8.64 16.71
N THR A 5 15.75 -9.05 16.43
CA THR A 5 16.63 -8.33 15.50
C THR A 5 16.04 -8.24 14.09
N LEU A 6 15.57 -9.37 13.52
CA LEU A 6 14.95 -9.39 12.20
C LEU A 6 13.59 -8.67 12.15
N PRO A 7 12.66 -8.87 13.10
CA PRO A 7 11.42 -8.08 13.15
C PRO A 7 11.65 -6.56 13.25
N VAL A 8 12.57 -6.11 14.10
CA VAL A 8 12.84 -4.68 14.28
C VAL A 8 13.45 -4.07 13.01
N LEU A 9 14.41 -4.74 12.37
CA LEU A 9 14.96 -4.30 11.09
C LEU A 9 13.87 -4.22 10.01
N PHE A 10 12.95 -5.20 9.98
CA PHE A 10 11.82 -5.13 9.06
C PHE A 10 10.94 -3.90 9.31
N ILE A 11 10.59 -3.59 10.56
CA ILE A 11 9.79 -2.41 10.91
C ILE A 11 10.49 -1.10 10.47
N MET A 12 11.81 -1.01 10.61
CA MET A 12 12.57 0.19 10.19
C MET A 12 12.52 0.41 8.67
N VAL A 13 12.46 -0.67 7.88
CA VAL A 13 12.45 -0.61 6.40
C VAL A 13 11.04 -0.75 5.83
N SER A 14 10.02 -1.13 6.62
CA SER A 14 8.68 -1.43 6.13
C SER A 14 8.00 -0.25 5.44
N ASN A 15 8.36 0.98 5.82
CA ASN A 15 7.91 2.21 5.16
C ASN A 15 8.27 2.26 3.65
N HIS A 16 9.28 1.51 3.21
CA HIS A 16 9.63 1.35 1.79
C HIS A 16 8.83 0.25 1.07
N TYR A 17 8.01 -0.52 1.80
CA TYR A 17 7.21 -1.61 1.27
C TYR A 17 5.73 -1.41 1.60
N PRO A 18 5.05 -0.46 0.93
CA PRO A 18 3.65 -0.12 1.20
C PRO A 18 2.66 -1.28 1.14
N MET A 19 2.99 -2.29 0.33
CA MET A 19 2.23 -3.53 0.24
C MET A 19 2.07 -4.25 1.59
N THR A 20 2.98 -4.03 2.55
CA THR A 20 2.95 -4.69 3.86
C THR A 20 2.13 -3.95 4.92
N TYR A 21 2.07 -2.61 4.86
CA TYR A 21 1.35 -1.80 5.86
C TYR A 21 0.04 -1.18 5.35
N GLY A 22 -0.13 -1.04 4.03
CA GLY A 22 -1.33 -0.52 3.40
C GLY A 22 -2.47 -1.53 3.30
N HIS A 23 -2.23 -2.81 3.59
CA HIS A 23 -3.27 -3.84 3.60
C HIS A 23 -4.20 -3.69 4.81
N GLN A 24 -5.48 -4.01 4.66
CA GLN A 24 -6.46 -4.03 5.76
C GLN A 24 -6.02 -4.88 6.96
N TRP A 25 -5.19 -5.91 6.71
CA TRP A 25 -4.67 -6.84 7.73
C TRP A 25 -3.19 -6.58 8.02
N ASN A 26 -2.74 -5.32 7.93
CA ASN A 26 -1.35 -4.91 8.15
C ASN A 26 -0.75 -5.44 9.46
N TRP A 27 -1.51 -5.44 10.55
CA TRP A 27 -1.08 -5.97 11.84
C TRP A 27 -0.81 -7.49 11.79
N ALA A 28 -1.63 -8.24 11.05
CA ALA A 28 -1.49 -9.68 10.89
C ALA A 28 -0.31 -10.02 9.98
N ILE A 29 -0.11 -9.25 8.91
CA ILE A 29 1.06 -9.35 8.03
C ILE A 29 2.33 -9.09 8.84
N LEU A 30 2.36 -8.03 9.64
CA LEU A 30 3.49 -7.71 10.52
C LEU A 30 3.77 -8.84 11.51
N ALA A 31 2.73 -9.38 12.16
CA ALA A 31 2.86 -10.51 13.08
C ALA A 31 3.42 -11.76 12.37
N GLY A 32 2.92 -12.06 11.17
CA GLY A 32 3.38 -13.19 10.35
C GLY A 32 4.84 -13.07 9.91
N ILE A 33 5.24 -11.90 9.40
CA ILE A 33 6.64 -11.62 9.03
C ILE A 33 7.55 -11.71 10.26
N SER A 34 7.09 -11.17 11.40
CA SER A 34 7.84 -11.23 12.66
C SER A 34 8.06 -12.67 13.13
N LEU A 35 7.02 -13.51 13.03
CA LEU A 35 7.11 -14.93 13.37
C LEU A 35 8.07 -15.66 12.43
N ALA A 36 7.99 -15.43 11.11
CA ALA A 36 8.90 -16.02 10.13
C ALA A 36 10.36 -15.62 10.39
N GLY A 37 10.61 -14.35 10.73
CA GLY A 37 11.93 -13.86 11.14
C GLY A 37 12.43 -14.54 12.42
N MET A 38 11.56 -14.68 13.43
CA MET A 38 11.88 -15.36 14.69
C MET A 38 12.23 -16.83 14.46
N LEU A 39 11.45 -17.55 13.63
CA LEU A 39 11.70 -18.96 13.27
C LEU A 39 13.03 -19.13 12.53
N THR A 40 13.30 -18.24 11.57
CA THR A 40 14.57 -18.23 10.82
C THR A 40 15.74 -18.05 11.79
N ARG A 41 15.63 -17.09 12.72
CA ARG A 41 16.67 -16.88 13.74
C ARG A 41 16.81 -18.05 14.70
N HIS A 42 15.70 -18.68 15.07
CA HIS A 42 15.69 -19.87 15.91
C HIS A 42 16.46 -21.02 15.28
N TRP A 43 16.26 -21.23 13.98
CA TRP A 43 17.01 -22.25 13.24
C TRP A 43 18.52 -22.00 13.25
N PHE A 44 18.97 -20.77 12.99
CA PHE A 44 20.40 -20.43 13.06
C PHE A 44 21.00 -20.63 14.46
N ASN A 45 20.24 -20.30 15.52
CA ASN A 45 20.67 -20.52 16.90
C ASN A 45 20.83 -22.02 17.22
N LEU A 46 19.91 -22.87 16.75
CA LEU A 46 20.01 -24.33 16.93
C LEU A 46 21.16 -24.92 16.13
N ARG A 47 21.34 -24.47 14.88
CA ARG A 47 22.44 -24.91 14.02
C ARG A 47 23.81 -24.58 14.63
N GLY A 48 23.96 -23.39 15.22
CA GLY A 48 25.17 -22.98 15.95
C GLY A 48 25.46 -23.80 17.21
N LYS A 49 24.44 -24.45 17.78
CA LYS A 49 24.54 -25.38 18.92
C LYS A 49 24.63 -26.85 18.51
N GLY A 50 24.91 -27.14 17.24
CA GLY A 50 25.01 -28.51 16.70
C GLY A 50 23.68 -29.27 16.55
N HIS A 51 22.54 -28.65 16.88
CA HIS A 51 21.22 -29.26 16.73
C HIS A 51 20.66 -28.99 15.33
N ARG A 52 20.40 -30.05 14.57
CA ARG A 52 20.01 -29.96 13.16
C ARG A 52 18.50 -30.15 12.98
N ASN A 53 17.72 -29.13 13.31
CA ASN A 53 16.28 -29.14 13.03
C ASN A 53 16.04 -28.66 11.58
N VAL A 54 15.81 -29.59 10.65
CA VAL A 54 15.70 -29.27 9.21
C VAL A 54 14.36 -28.59 8.86
N TRP A 55 13.34 -28.71 9.71
CA TRP A 55 11.96 -28.29 9.39
C TRP A 55 11.66 -26.81 9.61
N LEU A 56 12.38 -26.12 10.51
CA LEU A 56 12.07 -24.72 10.84
C LEU A 56 12.23 -23.77 9.65
N LEU A 57 13.20 -24.02 8.77
CA LEU A 57 13.49 -23.15 7.63
C LEU A 57 12.47 -23.34 6.50
N PRO A 58 12.11 -24.58 6.09
CA PRO A 58 10.97 -24.81 5.20
C PRO A 58 9.66 -24.23 5.74
N VAL A 59 9.37 -24.39 7.04
CA VAL A 59 8.16 -23.81 7.65
C VAL A 59 8.15 -22.28 7.55
N ALA A 60 9.28 -21.63 7.87
CA ALA A 60 9.40 -20.18 7.72
C ALA A 60 9.25 -19.73 6.26
N ALA A 61 9.82 -20.48 5.32
CA ALA A 61 9.70 -20.19 3.89
C ALA A 61 8.25 -20.33 3.40
N VAL A 62 7.54 -21.40 3.77
CA VAL A 62 6.13 -21.60 3.43
C VAL A 62 5.27 -20.50 4.05
N ALA A 63 5.49 -20.16 5.32
CA ALA A 63 4.78 -19.05 5.96
C ALA A 63 4.97 -17.74 5.18
N MET A 64 6.18 -17.48 4.69
CA MET A 64 6.49 -16.25 3.94
C MET A 64 5.87 -16.25 2.54
N VAL A 65 5.88 -17.38 1.84
CA VAL A 65 5.20 -17.53 0.55
C VAL A 65 3.69 -17.36 0.70
N SER A 66 3.09 -17.98 1.71
CA SER A 66 1.66 -17.85 1.99
C SER A 66 1.26 -16.40 2.26
N LEU A 67 2.05 -15.67 3.05
CA LEU A 67 1.83 -14.24 3.29
C LEU A 67 1.91 -13.42 2.00
N ALA A 68 2.90 -13.69 1.15
CA ALA A 68 3.08 -12.99 -0.13
C ALA A 68 1.89 -13.22 -1.08
N LEU A 69 1.33 -14.43 -1.11
CA LEU A 69 0.16 -14.75 -1.93
C LEU A 69 -1.10 -14.07 -1.41
N VAL A 70 -1.29 -14.01 -0.09
CA VAL A 70 -2.45 -13.36 0.53
C VAL A 70 -2.40 -11.83 0.39
N SER A 71 -1.20 -11.25 0.38
CA SER A 71 -1.00 -9.80 0.21
C SER A 71 -0.86 -9.35 -1.25
N ALA A 72 -1.17 -10.21 -2.23
CA ALA A 72 -1.02 -9.88 -3.63
C ALA A 72 -1.93 -8.70 -4.06
N PRO A 73 -1.52 -7.89 -5.06
CA PRO A 73 -2.32 -6.78 -5.55
C PRO A 73 -3.68 -7.24 -6.10
N LYS A 74 -4.73 -6.44 -5.89
CA LYS A 74 -6.03 -6.66 -6.53
C LYS A 74 -5.89 -6.56 -8.06
N THR A 75 -6.56 -7.45 -8.78
CA THR A 75 -6.74 -7.36 -10.24
C THR A 75 -8.03 -6.62 -10.58
N TYR A 76 -8.00 -5.85 -11.67
CA TYR A 76 -9.14 -5.09 -12.18
C TYR A 76 -9.62 -5.59 -13.55
N ALA A 77 -9.14 -6.77 -13.99
CA ALA A 77 -9.54 -7.37 -15.26
C ALA A 77 -11.04 -7.74 -15.25
N GLY A 78 -11.74 -7.45 -16.35
CA GLY A 78 -13.15 -7.80 -16.53
C GLY A 78 -14.16 -6.93 -15.77
N ARG A 79 -13.72 -5.84 -15.12
CA ARG A 79 -14.63 -4.87 -14.51
C ARG A 79 -15.28 -3.99 -15.57
N GLU A 80 -16.52 -3.58 -15.32
CA GLU A 80 -17.23 -2.59 -16.14
C GLU A 80 -16.41 -1.29 -16.32
N PRO A 81 -16.49 -0.64 -17.49
CA PRO A 81 -15.83 0.64 -17.73
C PRO A 81 -16.21 1.68 -16.68
N VAL A 82 -15.20 2.30 -16.06
CA VAL A 82 -15.37 3.39 -15.09
C VAL A 82 -15.28 4.72 -15.82
N ALA A 83 -16.33 5.51 -15.73
CA ALA A 83 -16.38 6.84 -16.35
C ALA A 83 -15.44 7.81 -15.63
N PHE A 84 -14.75 8.67 -16.39
CA PHE A 84 -13.86 9.68 -15.81
C PHE A 84 -14.58 10.64 -14.85
N SER A 85 -15.86 10.94 -15.11
CA SER A 85 -16.67 11.80 -14.26
C SER A 85 -16.81 11.27 -12.83
N GLU A 86 -16.88 9.95 -12.65
CA GLU A 86 -16.95 9.31 -11.33
C GLU A 86 -15.64 9.46 -10.57
N VAL A 87 -14.51 9.20 -11.25
CA VAL A 87 -13.16 9.38 -10.70
C VAL A 87 -12.89 10.83 -10.33
N ARG A 88 -13.31 11.77 -11.19
CA ARG A 88 -13.16 13.20 -10.96
C ARG A 88 -13.89 13.64 -9.69
N GLN A 89 -15.12 13.18 -9.48
CA GLN A 89 -15.85 13.51 -8.25
C GLN A 89 -15.16 12.98 -6.99
N ILE A 90 -14.57 11.78 -7.06
CA ILE A 90 -13.79 11.23 -5.94
C ILE A 90 -12.57 12.11 -5.67
N ILE A 91 -11.83 12.52 -6.71
CA ILE A 91 -10.63 13.36 -6.57
C ILE A 91 -11.00 14.74 -6.01
N GLU A 92 -12.09 15.34 -6.48
CA GLU A 92 -12.59 16.62 -5.96
C GLU A 92 -12.92 16.53 -4.46
N ARG A 93 -13.59 15.45 -4.03
CA ARG A 93 -13.96 15.24 -2.62
C ARG A 93 -12.78 14.88 -1.72
N ARG A 94 -11.84 14.07 -2.21
CA ARG A 94 -10.82 13.42 -1.37
C ARG A 94 -9.43 14.03 -1.47
N CYS A 95 -9.13 14.79 -2.54
CA CYS A 95 -7.76 15.23 -2.86
C CYS A 95 -7.61 16.75 -3.00
N VAL A 96 -8.58 17.43 -3.60
CA VAL A 96 -8.46 18.86 -3.98
C VAL A 96 -8.30 19.80 -2.79
N SER A 97 -8.76 19.43 -1.59
CA SER A 97 -8.55 20.24 -0.38
C SER A 97 -7.07 20.50 -0.07
N CYS A 98 -6.18 19.56 -0.42
CA CYS A 98 -4.73 19.70 -0.24
C CYS A 98 -3.98 19.87 -1.58
N HIS A 99 -4.48 19.26 -2.66
CA HIS A 99 -3.83 19.21 -3.96
C HIS A 99 -4.53 20.11 -4.99
N SER A 100 -4.57 21.42 -4.71
CA SER A 100 -5.14 22.43 -5.59
C SER A 100 -4.24 23.65 -5.69
N ALA A 101 -4.50 24.51 -6.68
CA ALA A 101 -3.84 25.81 -6.80
C ALA A 101 -4.13 26.74 -5.60
N SER A 102 -5.28 26.53 -4.95
CA SER A 102 -5.71 27.25 -3.75
C SER A 102 -6.19 26.24 -2.68
N PRO A 103 -5.28 25.57 -1.96
CA PRO A 103 -5.64 24.58 -0.95
C PRO A 103 -6.52 25.17 0.14
N THR A 104 -7.51 24.40 0.58
CA THR A 104 -8.39 24.75 1.71
C THR A 104 -8.00 24.04 3.00
N SER A 105 -6.95 23.21 2.95
CA SER A 105 -6.40 22.48 4.09
C SER A 105 -5.80 23.42 5.13
N GLU A 106 -6.03 23.13 6.40
CA GLU A 106 -5.37 23.83 7.52
C GLU A 106 -3.88 23.47 7.64
N ILE A 107 -3.46 22.33 7.10
CA ILE A 107 -2.10 21.79 7.24
C ILE A 107 -1.21 22.27 6.10
N TYR A 108 -1.76 22.42 4.89
CA TYR A 108 -1.00 22.73 3.68
C TYR A 108 -1.45 24.05 3.07
N GLN A 109 -0.57 25.05 3.11
CA GLN A 109 -0.78 26.36 2.47
C GLN A 109 -0.46 26.36 0.97
N ALA A 110 0.17 25.29 0.48
CA ALA A 110 0.48 25.06 -0.93
C ALA A 110 0.39 23.56 -1.23
N ALA A 111 0.06 23.24 -2.48
CA ALA A 111 -0.06 21.85 -2.92
C ALA A 111 1.23 21.05 -2.66
N PRO A 112 1.19 19.97 -1.87
CA PRO A 112 2.36 19.13 -1.63
C PRO A 112 2.95 18.63 -2.94
N GLN A 113 4.28 18.72 -3.07
CA GLN A 113 5.02 18.33 -4.27
C GLN A 113 4.59 19.06 -5.57
N GLY A 114 3.88 20.19 -5.45
CA GLY A 114 3.34 20.92 -6.60
C GLY A 114 2.27 20.15 -7.38
N ILE A 115 1.70 19.10 -6.79
CA ILE A 115 0.68 18.25 -7.44
C ILE A 115 -0.69 18.87 -7.24
N MET A 116 -1.35 19.22 -8.35
CA MET A 116 -2.63 19.91 -8.37
C MET A 116 -3.65 19.16 -9.26
N PHE A 117 -4.87 19.00 -8.75
CA PHE A 117 -5.95 18.27 -9.41
C PHE A 117 -7.13 19.16 -9.82
N ASP A 118 -6.90 20.49 -9.93
CA ASP A 118 -7.93 21.44 -10.36
C ASP A 118 -8.45 21.20 -11.79
N ARG A 119 -7.65 20.51 -12.62
CA ARG A 119 -7.91 20.31 -14.05
C ARG A 119 -8.00 18.83 -14.40
N ALA A 120 -8.89 18.50 -15.33
CA ALA A 120 -9.06 17.12 -15.79
C ALA A 120 -7.78 16.55 -16.40
N GLU A 121 -7.06 17.38 -17.17
CA GLU A 121 -5.82 16.99 -17.81
C GLU A 121 -4.73 16.66 -16.79
N SER A 122 -4.67 17.36 -15.65
CA SER A 122 -3.66 17.05 -14.62
C SER A 122 -3.96 15.73 -13.93
N ILE A 123 -5.24 15.40 -13.70
CA ILE A 123 -5.66 14.09 -13.16
C ILE A 123 -5.20 12.96 -14.07
N VAL A 124 -5.48 13.06 -15.38
CA VAL A 124 -5.10 12.04 -16.36
C VAL A 124 -3.58 11.91 -16.46
N ASN A 125 -2.86 13.03 -16.59
CA ASN A 125 -1.40 13.03 -16.70
C ASN A 125 -0.71 12.46 -15.45
N LEU A 126 -1.36 12.55 -14.28
CA LEU A 126 -0.85 12.06 -13.01
C LEU A 126 -1.47 10.72 -12.58
N ALA A 127 -2.22 10.04 -13.46
CA ALA A 127 -2.96 8.83 -13.14
C ALA A 127 -2.08 7.74 -12.50
N ALA A 128 -0.85 7.53 -12.99
CA ALA A 128 0.09 6.57 -12.42
C ALA A 128 0.52 6.94 -10.98
N ARG A 129 0.70 8.23 -10.70
CA ARG A 129 1.03 8.72 -9.35
C ARG A 129 -0.18 8.60 -8.42
N ILE A 130 -1.38 8.91 -8.91
CA ILE A 130 -2.63 8.73 -8.17
C ILE A 130 -2.81 7.26 -7.83
N ASN A 131 -2.68 6.34 -8.80
CA ASN A 131 -2.78 4.91 -8.56
C ASN A 131 -1.75 4.42 -7.51
N THR A 132 -0.51 4.87 -7.63
CA THR A 132 0.54 4.51 -6.67
C THR A 132 0.23 5.00 -5.26
N ALA A 133 -0.23 6.24 -5.11
CA ALA A 133 -0.50 6.85 -3.81
C ALA A 133 -1.79 6.32 -3.15
N VAL A 134 -2.84 6.10 -3.94
CA VAL A 134 -4.19 5.79 -3.47
C VAL A 134 -4.46 4.28 -3.44
N VAL A 135 -4.02 3.55 -4.45
CA VAL A 135 -4.39 2.13 -4.63
C VAL A 135 -3.27 1.22 -4.16
N VAL A 136 -2.05 1.45 -4.63
CA VAL A 136 -0.90 0.57 -4.33
C VAL A 136 -0.38 0.77 -2.92
N SER A 137 -0.08 2.02 -2.56
CA SER A 137 0.51 2.32 -1.24
C SER A 137 -0.51 2.67 -0.17
N ARG A 138 -1.71 3.09 -0.59
CA ARG A 138 -2.77 3.63 0.28
C ARG A 138 -2.30 4.74 1.24
N ILE A 139 -1.20 5.42 0.91
CA ILE A 139 -0.66 6.50 1.73
C ILE A 139 -1.49 7.78 1.61
N MET A 140 -2.23 7.92 0.50
CA MET A 140 -3.17 9.00 0.28
C MET A 140 -4.61 8.50 0.34
N PRO A 141 -5.54 9.27 0.93
CA PRO A 141 -5.31 10.50 1.70
C PRO A 141 -4.48 10.21 2.97
N LEU A 142 -3.63 11.16 3.40
CA LEU A 142 -2.76 10.98 4.57
C LEU A 142 -3.60 10.57 5.78
N GLY A 143 -3.24 9.46 6.42
CA GLY A 143 -3.99 8.91 7.57
C GLY A 143 -5.47 8.62 7.27
N ASN A 144 -5.85 8.50 6.00
CA ASN A 144 -7.23 8.48 5.53
C ASN A 144 -8.10 9.64 6.05
N MET A 145 -7.52 10.83 6.22
CA MET A 145 -8.19 12.00 6.81
C MET A 145 -9.49 12.43 6.10
N THR A 146 -9.63 12.16 4.80
CA THR A 146 -10.85 12.47 4.05
C THR A 146 -11.81 11.30 4.00
N GLU A 147 -11.61 10.25 4.82
CA GLU A 147 -12.50 9.08 4.94
C GLU A 147 -12.79 8.40 3.59
N MET A 148 -11.75 8.22 2.78
CA MET A 148 -11.88 7.55 1.50
C MET A 148 -12.18 6.06 1.68
N SER A 149 -13.21 5.55 1.01
CA SER A 149 -13.63 4.15 1.11
C SER A 149 -12.79 3.22 0.23
N ASP A 150 -12.83 1.91 0.50
CA ASP A 150 -12.16 0.92 -0.34
C ASP A 150 -12.80 0.83 -1.73
N GLU A 151 -14.11 1.08 -1.86
CA GLU A 151 -14.83 1.13 -3.12
C GLU A 151 -14.36 2.31 -3.99
N GLU A 152 -14.19 3.49 -3.38
CA GLU A 152 -13.66 4.68 -4.08
C GLU A 152 -12.23 4.45 -4.57
N ARG A 153 -11.37 3.80 -3.76
CA ARG A 153 -10.02 3.40 -4.17
C ARG A 153 -10.06 2.40 -5.32
N ASP A 154 -10.97 1.43 -5.24
CA ASP A 154 -11.12 0.43 -6.28
C ASP A 154 -11.59 1.06 -7.59
N LEU A 155 -12.49 2.06 -7.58
CA LEU A 155 -12.92 2.78 -8.78
C LEU A 155 -11.73 3.48 -9.46
N ILE A 156 -10.89 4.18 -8.70
CA ILE A 156 -9.65 4.80 -9.22
C ILE A 156 -8.70 3.75 -9.78
N GLY A 157 -8.56 2.61 -9.09
CA GLY A 157 -7.76 1.47 -9.56
C GLY A 157 -8.24 0.97 -10.91
N ALA A 158 -9.54 0.67 -11.02
CA ALA A 158 -10.12 0.18 -12.27
C ALA A 158 -9.95 1.17 -13.41
N TRP A 159 -10.27 2.45 -13.19
CA TRP A 159 -10.08 3.49 -14.21
C TRP A 159 -8.62 3.57 -14.70
N TYR A 160 -7.64 3.50 -13.79
CA TYR A 160 -6.23 3.49 -14.17
C TYR A 160 -5.88 2.27 -15.04
N TYR A 161 -6.27 1.07 -14.63
CA TYR A 161 -5.99 -0.16 -15.39
C TYR A 161 -6.79 -0.27 -16.70
N GLN A 162 -7.87 0.49 -16.85
CA GLN A 162 -8.63 0.65 -18.10
C GLN A 162 -8.02 1.69 -19.06
N GLY A 163 -6.89 2.28 -18.69
CA GLY A 163 -6.13 3.21 -19.53
C GLY A 163 -6.27 4.69 -19.17
N ALA A 164 -6.87 5.00 -18.01
CA ALA A 164 -6.96 6.36 -17.45
C ALA A 164 -7.53 7.41 -18.42
N LYS A 165 -8.61 7.07 -19.12
CA LYS A 165 -9.21 7.95 -20.14
C LYS A 165 -9.89 9.17 -19.50
N SER A 166 -9.89 10.29 -20.22
CA SER A 166 -10.59 11.53 -19.84
C SER A 166 -12.09 11.50 -20.15
N GLU A 167 -12.54 10.56 -20.98
CA GLU A 167 -13.93 10.33 -21.41
C GLU A 167 -14.20 8.84 -21.55
#